data_AF-A0A0S8DZJ5-F1
#
_entry.id   AF-A0A0S8DZJ5-F1
#
_cell.length_a   1.000
_cell.length_b   1.000
_cell.length_c   1.000
_cell.angle_alpha   90.00
_cell.angle_beta   90.00
_cell.angle_gamma   90.00
#
_symmetry.space_group_name_H-M   'P 1'
#
loop_
_entity.id
_entity.type
_entity.pdbx_description
1 polymer ?
#
loop_
_entity_poly.entity_id
_entity_poly.type
_entity_poly.pdbx_seq_one_letter_code
_entity_poly.pdbx_strand_id
1 'polypeptide(L)'
;MYKKMCRILLSFFFLSFVIGCAGLKELKGPEKLEAKDWLHSGDLAYRIGDYDNAQYFYELVIQKYPDTYYARKAKSGLNNVNLKRSMIGRAAEKAKEFVDPIF
;
A
#
# COMPACT_ATOMS: atom_id res chain seq x y z
N MET A 1 25.03 -3.65 -40.91
CA MET A 1 23.69 -3.85 -40.31
C MET A 1 23.71 -4.31 -38.84
N TYR A 2 24.75 -5.00 -38.37
CA TYR A 2 24.88 -5.54 -37.00
C TYR A 2 25.01 -4.49 -35.87
N LYS A 3 25.59 -3.30 -36.14
CA LYS A 3 25.70 -2.22 -35.13
C LYS A 3 24.35 -1.67 -34.64
N LYS A 4 23.33 -1.62 -35.50
CA LYS A 4 21.98 -1.15 -35.12
C LYS A 4 21.21 -2.22 -34.34
N MET A 5 21.38 -3.49 -34.72
CA MET A 5 20.75 -4.64 -34.04
C MET A 5 21.30 -4.86 -32.62
N CYS A 6 22.61 -4.67 -32.43
CA CYS A 6 23.24 -4.70 -31.11
C CYS A 6 22.68 -3.60 -30.18
N ARG A 7 22.39 -2.41 -30.73
CA ARG A 7 21.86 -1.27 -29.96
C ARG A 7 20.42 -1.52 -29.48
N ILE A 8 19.60 -2.19 -30.30
CA ILE A 8 18.21 -2.55 -29.95
C ILE A 8 18.20 -3.66 -28.88
N LEU A 9 19.08 -4.67 -29.01
CA LEU A 9 19.21 -5.74 -28.01
C LEU A 9 19.76 -5.23 -26.67
N LEU A 10 20.73 -4.31 -26.69
CA LEU A 10 21.21 -3.61 -25.49
C LEU A 10 20.10 -2.78 -24.81
N SER A 11 19.23 -2.16 -25.60
CA SER A 11 18.09 -1.39 -25.08
C SER A 11 17.04 -2.29 -24.40
N PHE A 12 16.77 -3.46 -24.99
CA PHE A 12 15.86 -4.46 -24.42
C PHE A 12 16.40 -5.09 -23.14
N PHE A 13 17.73 -5.27 -23.04
CA PHE A 13 18.39 -5.81 -21.85
C PHE A 13 18.34 -4.82 -20.66
N PHE A 14 18.43 -3.51 -20.92
CA PHE A 14 18.21 -2.51 -19.88
C PHE A 14 16.74 -2.43 -19.42
N LEU A 15 15.79 -2.72 -20.32
CA LEU A 15 14.35 -2.76 -20.01
C LEU A 15 13.94 -3.96 -19.15
N SER A 16 14.60 -5.11 -19.29
CA SER A 16 14.34 -6.30 -18.46
C SER A 16 15.09 -6.29 -17.11
N PHE A 17 16.23 -5.60 -17.02
CA PHE A 17 17.04 -5.57 -15.80
C PHE A 17 16.45 -4.71 -14.67
N VAL A 18 15.65 -3.70 -14.99
CA VAL A 18 14.93 -2.88 -13.98
C VAL A 18 13.77 -3.66 -13.31
N ILE A 19 13.30 -4.73 -13.94
CA ILE A 19 12.18 -5.55 -13.44
C ILE A 19 12.67 -6.59 -12.40
N GLY A 20 13.98 -6.84 -12.33
CA GLY A 20 14.50 -8.12 -11.85
C GLY A 20 14.70 -8.29 -10.34
N CYS A 21 15.01 -7.26 -9.55
CA CYS A 21 15.37 -7.45 -8.13
C CYS A 21 15.10 -6.19 -7.29
N ALA A 22 13.84 -5.87 -7.00
CA ALA A 22 13.54 -5.02 -5.84
C ALA A 22 13.76 -5.84 -4.56
N GLY A 23 15.03 -6.04 -4.18
CA GLY A 23 15.39 -6.65 -2.91
C GLY A 23 14.79 -5.82 -1.78
N LEU A 24 14.08 -6.46 -0.86
CA LEU A 24 13.54 -5.77 0.31
C LEU A 24 14.69 -5.20 1.11
N LYS A 25 14.65 -3.89 1.35
CA LYS A 25 15.56 -3.26 2.29
C LYS A 25 15.21 -3.71 3.70
N GLU A 26 16.16 -4.34 4.38
CA GLU A 26 16.06 -4.61 5.80
C GLU A 26 16.42 -3.37 6.61
N LEU A 27 15.52 -2.96 7.51
CA LEU A 27 15.79 -1.89 8.47
C LEU A 27 16.58 -2.41 9.67
N LYS A 28 17.40 -1.54 10.26
CA LYS A 28 18.20 -1.84 11.45
C LYS A 28 17.92 -0.81 12.55
N GLY A 29 18.10 -1.23 13.80
CA GLY A 29 18.07 -0.33 14.96
C GLY A 29 16.75 0.47 15.08
N PRO A 30 16.82 1.79 15.36
CA PRO A 30 15.66 2.64 15.61
C PRO A 30 14.64 2.67 14.46
N GLU A 31 15.10 2.69 13.20
CA GLU A 31 14.21 2.72 12.03
C GLU A 31 13.32 1.48 11.98
N LYS A 32 13.87 0.31 12.34
CA LYS A 32 13.12 -0.94 12.39
C LYS A 32 12.03 -0.91 13.46
N LEU A 33 12.35 -0.33 14.63
CA LEU A 33 11.41 -0.20 15.73
C LEU A 33 10.29 0.77 15.36
N GLU A 34 10.63 1.95 14.87
CA GLU A 34 9.65 2.96 14.47
C GLU A 34 8.73 2.44 13.34
N ALA A 35 9.27 1.82 12.29
CA ALA A 35 8.46 1.23 11.23
C ALA A 35 7.52 0.13 11.74
N LYS A 36 7.98 -0.67 12.72
CA LYS A 36 7.18 -1.71 13.36
C LYS A 36 6.07 -1.10 14.21
N ASP A 37 6.38 -0.07 14.99
CA ASP A 37 5.43 0.58 15.90
C ASP A 37 4.33 1.27 15.11
N TRP A 38 4.66 2.03 14.06
CA TRP A 38 3.66 2.64 13.18
C TRP A 38 2.81 1.59 12.46
N LEU A 39 3.42 0.52 11.95
CA LEU A 39 2.65 -0.57 11.34
C LEU A 39 1.66 -1.18 12.36
N HIS A 40 2.10 -1.37 13.60
CA HIS A 40 1.26 -1.90 14.67
C HIS A 40 0.12 -0.93 15.05
N SER A 41 0.39 0.37 15.15
CA SER A 41 -0.63 1.39 15.39
C SER A 41 -1.68 1.41 14.28
N GLY A 42 -1.26 1.32 13.01
CA GLY A 42 -2.19 1.20 11.88
C GLY A 42 -3.06 -0.06 11.94
N ASP A 43 -2.45 -1.20 12.27
CA ASP A 43 -3.17 -2.47 12.44
C ASP A 43 -4.18 -2.44 13.61
N LEU A 44 -3.86 -1.73 14.69
CA LEU A 44 -4.77 -1.56 15.82
C LEU A 44 -5.94 -0.66 15.44
N ALA A 45 -5.66 0.49 14.82
CA ALA A 45 -6.68 1.42 14.33
C ALA A 45 -7.64 0.74 13.34
N TYR A 46 -7.11 -0.06 12.40
CA TYR A 46 -7.92 -0.82 11.46
C TYR A 46 -8.88 -1.79 12.17
N ARG A 47 -8.39 -2.50 13.21
CA ARG A 47 -9.20 -3.48 13.97
C ARG A 47 -10.36 -2.83 14.71
N ILE A 48 -10.17 -1.62 15.23
CA ILE A 48 -11.22 -0.89 15.95
C ILE A 48 -12.15 -0.11 14.99
N GLY A 49 -11.93 -0.20 13.68
CA GLY A 49 -12.74 0.50 12.67
C GLY A 49 -12.36 1.96 12.46
N ASP A 50 -11.28 2.44 13.08
CA ASP A 50 -10.73 3.77 12.89
C ASP A 50 -9.88 3.79 11.61
N TYR A 51 -10.57 3.87 10.48
CA TYR A 51 -9.96 3.78 9.15
C TYR A 51 -9.12 5.01 8.79
N ASP A 52 -9.40 6.17 9.40
CA ASP A 52 -8.64 7.40 9.16
C ASP A 52 -7.26 7.31 9.80
N ASN A 53 -7.18 6.93 11.08
CA ASN A 53 -5.90 6.70 11.74
C ASN A 53 -5.15 5.50 11.15
N ALA A 54 -5.86 4.43 10.76
CA ALA A 54 -5.24 3.30 10.09
C ALA A 54 -4.53 3.72 8.80
N GLN A 55 -5.22 4.50 7.95
CA GLN A 55 -4.63 5.05 6.74
C GLN A 55 -3.40 5.90 7.05
N TYR A 56 -3.51 6.84 7.99
CA TYR A 56 -2.42 7.74 8.35
C TYR A 56 -1.12 6.98 8.71
N PHE A 57 -1.21 6.00 9.62
CA PHE A 57 -0.04 5.24 10.04
C PHE A 57 0.53 4.36 8.91
N TYR A 58 -0.32 3.76 8.09
CA TYR A 58 0.15 3.00 6.93
C TYR A 58 0.87 3.90 5.92
N GLU A 59 0.34 5.08 5.64
CA GLU A 59 0.97 6.06 4.76
C GLU A 59 2.33 6.53 5.29
N LEU A 60 2.45 6.78 6.60
CA LEU A 60 3.75 7.11 7.22
C LEU A 60 4.80 6.02 6.97
N VAL A 61 4.46 4.75 7.18
CA VAL A 61 5.38 3.63 6.93
C VAL A 61 5.76 3.55 5.44
N ILE A 62 4.80 3.74 4.54
CA ILE A 62 5.03 3.67 3.09
C ILE A 62 5.93 4.82 2.61
N GLN A 63 5.68 6.04 3.08
CA GLN A 63 6.44 7.22 2.67
C GLN A 63 7.87 7.20 3.23
N LYS A 64 8.03 6.81 4.50
CA LYS A 64 9.34 6.81 5.16
C LYS A 64 10.18 5.58 4.82
N TYR A 65 9.55 4.43 4.57
CA TYR A 65 10.23 3.14 4.40
C TYR A 65 9.80 2.35 3.13
N PRO A 66 9.75 2.97 1.93
CA PRO A 66 8.98 2.51 0.76
C PRO A 66 9.32 1.10 0.20
N ASP A 67 10.56 0.65 0.39
CA ASP A 67 11.08 -0.62 -0.15
C ASP A 67 11.38 -1.67 0.93
N THR A 68 10.67 -1.58 2.06
CA THR A 68 10.87 -2.47 3.20
C THR A 68 9.73 -3.49 3.34
N TYR A 69 9.97 -4.53 4.14
CA TYR A 69 8.92 -5.45 4.57
C TYR A 69 7.71 -4.70 5.18
N TYR A 70 7.98 -3.67 5.98
CA TYR A 70 6.95 -2.87 6.66
C TYR A 70 6.09 -2.11 5.67
N ALA A 71 6.67 -1.45 4.66
CA ALA A 71 5.90 -0.76 3.64
C ALA A 71 5.03 -1.71 2.81
N ARG A 72 5.49 -2.94 2.51
CA ARG A 72 4.62 -3.91 1.83
C ARG A 72 3.43 -4.33 2.69
N LYS A 73 3.65 -4.53 3.99
CA LYS A 73 2.55 -4.82 4.94
C LYS A 73 1.60 -3.63 5.05
N ALA A 74 2.12 -2.42 5.17
CA ALA A 74 1.32 -1.19 5.23
C ALA A 74 0.51 -0.97 3.94
N LYS A 75 1.07 -1.23 2.74
CA LYS A 75 0.33 -1.19 1.47
C LYS A 75 -0.85 -2.17 1.47
N SER A 76 -0.64 -3.37 1.99
CA SER A 76 -1.71 -4.36 2.14
C SER A 76 -2.78 -3.89 3.12
N GLY A 77 -2.39 -3.31 4.27
CA GLY A 77 -3.31 -2.69 5.23
C GLY A 77 -4.12 -1.55 4.63
N LEU A 78 -3.48 -0.65 3.89
CA LEU A 78 -4.13 0.48 3.22
C LEU A 78 -5.15 0.02 2.16
N ASN A 79 -4.84 -1.04 1.41
CA ASN A 79 -5.81 -1.66 0.50
C ASN A 79 -7.05 -2.16 1.25
N ASN A 80 -6.87 -2.80 2.41
CA ASN A 80 -7.98 -3.27 3.24
C ASN A 80 -8.83 -2.10 3.76
N VAL A 81 -8.20 -1.01 4.19
CA VAL A 81 -8.88 0.24 4.59
C VAL A 81 -9.77 0.77 3.47
N ASN A 82 -9.22 0.87 2.25
CA ASN A 82 -9.96 1.38 1.08
C ASN A 82 -11.15 0.49 0.72
N LEU A 83 -10.96 -0.84 0.77
CA LEU A 83 -12.05 -1.79 0.56
C LEU A 83 -13.15 -1.65 1.62
N LYS A 84 -12.78 -1.50 2.90
CA LYS A 84 -13.76 -1.32 3.98
C LYS A 84 -14.55 -0.03 3.83
N ARG A 85 -13.90 1.11 3.53
CA ARG A 85 -14.61 2.37 3.26
C ARG A 85 -15.56 2.24 2.07
N SER A 86 -15.15 1.58 0.99
CA SER A 86 -16.02 1.33 -0.17
C SER A 86 -17.24 0.46 0.18
N MET A 87 -17.06 -0.57 1.01
CA MET A 87 -18.17 -1.41 1.48
C MET A 87 -19.15 -0.64 2.37
N ILE A 88 -18.63 0.16 3.31
CA ILE A 88 -19.44 0.97 4.21
C ILE A 88 -20.20 2.04 3.43
N GLY A 89 -19.56 2.71 2.47
CA GLY A 89 -20.22 3.69 1.60
C GLY A 89 -21.40 3.08 0.84
N ARG A 90 -21.20 1.91 0.22
CA ARG A 90 -22.29 1.18 -0.46
C ARG A 90 -23.40 0.73 0.48
N ALA A 91 -23.06 0.27 1.69
CA ALA A 91 -24.05 -0.09 2.68
C ALA A 91 -24.87 1.12 3.15
N ALA A 92 -24.22 2.26 3.37
CA ALA A 92 -24.88 3.51 3.75
C ALA A 92 -25.78 4.06 2.64
N GLU A 93 -25.35 3.98 1.39
CA GLU A 93 -26.17 4.36 0.22
C GLU A 93 -27.43 3.49 0.13
N LYS A 94 -27.27 2.17 0.19
CA LYS A 94 -28.39 1.24 0.19
C LYS A 94 -29.34 1.45 1.38
N ALA A 95 -28.81 1.81 2.55
CA ALA A 95 -29.63 2.11 3.72
C ALA A 95 -30.53 3.34 3.50
N LYS A 96 -30.09 4.34 2.72
CA LYS A 96 -30.92 5.51 2.41
C LYS A 96 -32.15 5.14 1.59
N GLU A 97 -32.02 4.21 0.63
CA GLU A 97 -33.16 3.70 -0.16
C GLU A 97 -34.27 3.10 0.70
N PHE A 98 -33.93 2.55 1.88
CA PHE A 98 -34.91 1.99 2.81
C PHE A 98 -35.52 3.02 3.78
N VAL A 99 -34.84 4.16 3.97
CA VAL A 99 -35.23 5.19 4.96
C VAL A 99 -35.96 6.35 4.29
N ASP A 100 -35.76 6.58 2.99
CA ASP A 100 -36.53 7.55 2.23
C ASP A 100 -38.01 7.11 2.21
N PRO A 101 -38.94 7.97 2.64
CA PRO A 101 -40.33 7.57 2.78
C PRO A 101 -40.95 7.25 1.42
N ILE A 102 -41.55 6.07 1.32
CA ILE A 102 -42.33 5.63 0.16
C ILE A 102 -43.58 6.51 0.12
N PHE A 103 -43.52 7.62 -0.62
CA PHE A 103 -44.67 8.44 -1.00
C PHE A 103 -44.91 8.33 -2.49
#